data_AF-A0A7J4XRZ8-F1
#
_entry.id   AF-A0A7J4XRZ8-F1
#
_cell.length_a   1.000
_cell.length_b   1.000
_cell.length_c   1.000
_cell.angle_alpha   90.00
_cell.angle_beta   90.00
_cell.angle_gamma   90.00
#
_symmetry.space_group_name_H-M   'P 1'
#
loop_
_entity.id
_entity.type
_entity.pdbx_description
1 polymer ?
#
loop_
_entity_poly.entity_id
_entity_poly.type
_entity_poly.pdbx_seq_one_letter_code
_entity_poly.pdbx_strand_id
1 'polypeptide(L)'
;MKKIHIMLCLALGILVSGCFTSYVSTKQMMGIYQGMTQSQVESVLGKPDFRRFDADMEEWEFHRDNGTPVLTSEPVTIIVQFVNREVVSMDTFKGYGRPAPMHSVVVPPAVNTTVEVFPNHEQVEEARLMTDSEFDEFINKLKITVMNEDQKKLVDRMLRTYDVTSNQCVKIVTEISYTPDQVEMMKKLYPYVRDKRNFNKVIDILFSNAYKDEMRKFIEEYHQNNK
;
A
#
# COMPACT_ATOMS: atom_id res chain seq x y z
N MET A 1 -19.46 40.70 -39.68
CA MET A 1 -18.40 39.67 -39.77
C MET A 1 -17.88 39.18 -38.42
N LYS A 2 -17.70 40.02 -37.39
CA LYS A 2 -17.21 39.59 -36.05
C LYS A 2 -18.09 38.53 -35.34
N LYS A 3 -19.42 38.60 -35.48
CA LYS A 3 -20.36 37.63 -34.85
C LYS A 3 -20.30 36.22 -35.44
N ILE A 4 -19.93 36.09 -36.72
CA ILE A 4 -19.82 34.80 -37.42
C ILE A 4 -18.56 34.05 -36.98
N HIS A 5 -17.44 34.76 -36.80
CA HIS A 5 -16.21 34.15 -36.27
C HIS A 5 -16.35 33.71 -34.81
N ILE A 6 -17.08 34.47 -33.97
CA ILE A 6 -17.33 34.08 -32.58
C ILE A 6 -18.19 32.81 -32.50
N MET A 7 -19.24 32.70 -33.33
CA MET A 7 -20.06 31.47 -33.41
C MET A 7 -19.28 30.28 -33.97
N LEU A 8 -18.40 30.50 -34.95
CA LEU A 8 -17.54 29.45 -35.50
C LEU A 8 -16.53 28.93 -34.47
N CYS A 9 -15.93 29.83 -33.68
CA CYS A 9 -15.04 29.46 -32.58
C CYS A 9 -15.77 28.72 -31.44
N LEU A 10 -17.03 29.09 -31.15
CA LEU A 10 -17.85 28.41 -30.14
C LEU A 10 -18.27 27.00 -30.59
N ALA A 11 -18.57 26.82 -31.88
CA ALA A 11 -18.87 25.50 -32.46
C ALA A 11 -17.65 24.57 -32.53
N LEU A 12 -16.46 25.12 -32.81
CA LEU A 12 -15.19 24.38 -32.75
C LEU A 12 -14.79 23.99 -31.32
N GLY A 13 -15.15 24.81 -30.31
CA GLY A 13 -14.91 24.50 -28.90
C GLY A 13 -15.74 23.33 -28.34
N ILE A 14 -16.93 23.07 -28.91
CA ILE A 14 -17.83 22.00 -28.45
C ILE A 14 -17.44 20.62 -29.06
N LEU A 15 -16.68 20.59 -30.16
CA LEU A 15 -16.24 19.35 -30.80
C LEU A 15 -15.00 18.72 -30.16
N VAL A 16 -14.35 19.40 -29.21
CA VAL A 16 -13.16 18.85 -28.50
C VAL A 16 -13.53 18.21 -27.16
N SER A 17 -14.81 18.17 -26.77
CA SER A 17 -15.30 17.36 -25.65
C SER A 17 -15.47 15.88 -26.04
N GLY A 18 -14.58 15.36 -26.86
CA GLY A 18 -14.51 13.93 -27.11
C GLY A 18 -14.08 13.24 -25.82
N CYS A 19 -14.87 12.28 -25.35
CA CYS A 19 -14.36 11.27 -24.44
C CYS A 19 -13.20 10.58 -25.16
N PHE A 20 -11.96 10.94 -24.80
CA PHE A 20 -10.76 10.30 -25.33
C PHE A 20 -10.80 8.84 -24.89
N THR A 21 -11.19 7.94 -25.79
CA THR A 21 -10.92 6.51 -25.63
C THR A 21 -9.45 6.32 -25.96
N SER A 22 -8.58 6.53 -24.98
CA SER A 22 -7.14 6.39 -25.13
C SER A 22 -6.80 4.94 -25.43
N TYR A 23 -6.40 4.67 -26.67
CA TYR A 23 -5.80 3.39 -27.02
C TYR A 23 -4.37 3.37 -26.44
N VAL A 24 -4.17 2.56 -25.40
CA VAL A 24 -2.88 2.41 -24.72
C VAL A 24 -2.19 1.16 -25.27
N SER A 25 -1.01 1.32 -25.85
CA SER A 25 -0.22 0.18 -26.30
C SER A 25 0.49 -0.51 -25.13
N THR A 26 0.77 -1.82 -25.26
CA THR A 26 1.56 -2.58 -24.28
C THR A 26 2.92 -1.93 -24.00
N LYS A 27 3.50 -1.25 -24.99
CA LYS A 27 4.77 -0.51 -24.84
C LYS A 27 4.63 0.74 -23.96
N GLN A 28 3.48 1.40 -23.97
CA GLN A 28 3.18 2.53 -23.09
C GLN A 28 2.89 2.08 -21.66
N MET A 29 2.24 0.91 -21.50
CA MET A 29 2.02 0.29 -20.19
C MET A 29 3.33 -0.01 -19.43
N MET A 30 4.37 -0.50 -20.15
CA MET A 30 5.72 -0.69 -19.59
C MET A 30 6.38 0.62 -19.13
N GLY A 31 5.80 1.77 -19.45
CA GLY A 31 6.26 3.08 -19.03
C GLY A 31 5.83 3.45 -17.60
N ILE A 32 4.95 2.68 -16.96
CA ILE A 32 4.60 2.88 -15.55
C ILE A 32 5.66 2.22 -14.67
N TYR A 33 6.23 2.99 -13.74
CA TYR A 33 7.19 2.50 -12.76
C TYR A 33 6.92 3.07 -11.37
N GLN A 34 7.47 2.41 -10.36
CA GLN A 34 7.33 2.80 -8.95
C GLN A 34 7.77 4.26 -8.72
N GLY A 35 7.00 5.01 -7.93
CA GLY A 35 7.22 6.43 -7.64
C GLY A 35 6.55 7.40 -8.63
N MET A 36 5.92 6.92 -9.70
CA MET A 36 5.11 7.78 -10.57
C MET A 36 3.91 8.38 -9.83
N THR A 37 3.58 9.63 -10.11
CA THR A 37 2.38 10.27 -9.58
C THR A 37 1.13 9.81 -10.29
N GLN A 38 -0.03 9.93 -9.64
CA GLN A 38 -1.35 9.66 -10.26
C GLN A 38 -1.55 10.39 -11.59
N SER A 39 -1.11 11.64 -11.71
CA SER A 39 -1.22 12.42 -12.95
C SER A 39 -0.34 11.84 -14.07
N GLN A 40 0.86 11.35 -13.75
CA GLN A 40 1.71 10.66 -14.72
C GLN A 40 1.07 9.35 -15.17
N VAL A 41 0.45 8.58 -14.26
CA VAL A 41 -0.28 7.36 -14.63
C VAL A 41 -1.48 7.69 -15.51
N GLU A 42 -2.27 8.72 -15.18
CA GLU A 42 -3.40 9.15 -16.01
C GLU A 42 -2.96 9.60 -17.40
N SER A 43 -1.78 10.23 -17.53
CA SER A 43 -1.23 10.62 -18.83
C SER A 43 -0.87 9.42 -19.73
N VAL A 44 -0.56 8.27 -19.13
CA VAL A 44 -0.13 7.05 -19.83
C VAL A 44 -1.31 6.11 -20.07
N LEU A 45 -2.12 5.87 -19.03
CA LEU A 45 -3.21 4.89 -19.05
C LEU A 45 -4.58 5.52 -19.31
N GLY A 46 -4.72 6.83 -19.20
CA GLY A 46 -6.02 7.51 -19.17
C GLY A 46 -6.69 7.43 -17.79
N LYS A 47 -8.00 7.69 -17.76
CA LYS A 47 -8.78 7.60 -16.52
C LYS A 47 -9.02 6.14 -16.11
N PRO A 48 -9.04 5.84 -14.81
CA PRO A 48 -9.36 4.51 -14.33
C PRO A 48 -10.83 4.17 -14.56
N ASP A 49 -11.09 2.89 -14.82
CA ASP A 49 -12.44 2.34 -14.95
C ASP A 49 -13.06 2.10 -13.57
N PHE A 50 -12.24 1.65 -12.61
CA PHE A 50 -12.61 1.57 -11.20
C PHE A 50 -11.53 2.17 -10.30
N ARG A 51 -11.99 2.76 -9.19
CA ARG A 51 -11.14 3.39 -8.18
C ARG A 51 -11.58 2.94 -6.80
N ARG A 52 -10.63 2.51 -5.99
CA ARG A 52 -10.81 2.11 -4.59
C ARG A 52 -9.79 2.85 -3.74
N PHE A 53 -10.15 3.23 -2.52
CA PHE A 53 -9.20 3.84 -1.60
C PHE A 53 -9.47 3.34 -0.19
N ASP A 54 -8.39 3.14 0.56
CA ASP A 54 -8.38 2.78 1.97
C ASP A 54 -7.24 3.52 2.66
N ALA A 55 -7.60 4.45 3.55
CA ALA A 55 -6.69 5.39 4.19
C ALA A 55 -5.72 6.08 3.20
N ASP A 56 -4.43 5.75 3.27
CA ASP A 56 -3.36 6.31 2.44
C ASP A 56 -3.03 5.46 1.19
N MET A 57 -3.69 4.32 1.04
CA MET A 57 -3.59 3.42 -0.11
C MET A 57 -4.75 3.65 -1.08
N GLU A 58 -4.43 3.76 -2.36
CA GLU A 58 -5.40 3.95 -3.42
C GLU A 58 -5.12 2.99 -4.57
N GLU A 59 -6.15 2.35 -5.10
CA GLU A 59 -6.03 1.37 -6.18
C GLU A 59 -6.89 1.79 -7.37
N TRP A 60 -6.25 1.85 -8.54
CA TRP A 60 -6.88 2.15 -9.83
C TRP A 60 -6.87 0.90 -10.69
N GLU A 61 -8.03 0.54 -11.22
CA GLU A 61 -8.22 -0.60 -12.11
C GLU A 61 -8.64 -0.10 -13.49
N PHE A 62 -8.02 -0.68 -14.51
CA PHE A 62 -8.22 -0.34 -15.91
C PHE A 62 -8.53 -1.59 -16.72
N HIS A 63 -9.59 -1.55 -17.53
CA HIS A 63 -10.02 -2.63 -18.40
C HIS A 63 -9.73 -2.27 -19.85
N ARG A 64 -9.06 -3.16 -20.59
CA ARG A 64 -8.67 -2.92 -21.99
C ARG A 64 -9.21 -4.05 -22.85
N ASP A 65 -10.22 -3.75 -23.65
CA ASP A 65 -10.96 -4.74 -24.44
C ASP A 65 -10.18 -5.26 -25.66
N ASN A 66 -9.19 -4.48 -26.12
CA ASN A 66 -8.34 -4.82 -27.25
C ASN A 66 -6.85 -4.76 -26.85
N GLY A 67 -6.30 -5.89 -26.40
CA GLY A 67 -4.86 -6.08 -26.46
C GLY A 67 -4.37 -5.82 -27.88
N THR A 68 -3.20 -5.18 -28.02
CA THR A 68 -2.58 -4.84 -29.30
C THR A 68 -2.80 -5.89 -30.41
N PRO A 69 -2.99 -5.49 -31.69
CA PRO A 69 -3.30 -6.39 -32.81
C PRO A 69 -2.18 -7.39 -33.19
N VAL A 70 -1.17 -7.58 -32.34
CA VAL A 70 0.00 -8.40 -32.65
C VAL A 70 0.26 -9.52 -31.63
N LEU A 71 -0.29 -9.52 -30.40
CA LEU A 71 0.10 -10.54 -29.42
C LEU A 71 -0.99 -11.18 -28.53
N THR A 72 -2.14 -10.56 -28.27
CA THR A 72 -3.23 -11.23 -27.51
C THR A 72 -4.60 -10.65 -27.87
N SER A 73 -5.51 -11.46 -28.41
CA SER A 73 -6.92 -11.13 -28.69
C SER A 73 -7.80 -11.08 -27.42
N GLU A 74 -7.19 -11.04 -26.25
CA GLU A 74 -7.86 -11.18 -24.95
C GLU A 74 -7.84 -9.84 -24.21
N PRO A 75 -8.93 -9.49 -23.50
CA PRO A 75 -8.99 -8.29 -22.69
C PRO A 75 -7.92 -8.31 -21.60
N VAL A 76 -7.45 -7.14 -21.18
CA VAL A 76 -6.40 -7.00 -20.16
C VAL A 76 -6.91 -6.13 -19.03
N THR A 77 -6.69 -6.57 -17.79
CA THR A 77 -6.92 -5.78 -16.58
C THR A 77 -5.58 -5.30 -16.03
N ILE A 78 -5.45 -3.99 -15.83
CA ILE A 78 -4.29 -3.37 -15.20
C ILE A 78 -4.72 -2.83 -13.85
N ILE A 79 -3.96 -3.15 -12.80
CA ILE A 79 -4.19 -2.63 -11.46
C ILE A 79 -2.97 -1.85 -11.03
N VAL A 80 -3.15 -0.59 -10.65
CA VAL A 80 -2.09 0.29 -10.14
C VAL A 80 -2.43 0.69 -8.71
N GLN A 81 -1.51 0.43 -7.79
CA GLN A 81 -1.64 0.83 -6.39
C GLN A 81 -0.77 2.04 -6.12
N PHE A 82 -1.31 2.96 -5.34
CA PHE A 82 -0.69 4.19 -4.91
C PHE A 82 -0.65 4.24 -3.39
N VAL A 83 0.43 4.79 -2.85
CA VAL A 83 0.49 5.25 -1.46
C VAL A 83 1.04 6.67 -1.50
N ASN A 84 0.45 7.59 -0.74
CA ASN A 84 0.81 9.02 -0.79
C ASN A 84 0.78 9.61 -2.22
N ARG A 85 -0.14 9.13 -3.07
CA ARG A 85 -0.30 9.53 -4.49
C ARG A 85 0.82 9.11 -5.44
N GLU A 86 1.72 8.23 -5.00
CA GLU A 86 2.81 7.67 -5.79
C GLU A 86 2.60 6.17 -6.03
N VAL A 87 2.93 5.67 -7.22
CA VAL A 87 2.81 4.26 -7.58
C VAL A 87 3.71 3.41 -6.70
N VAL A 88 3.13 2.42 -6.01
CA VAL A 88 3.85 1.43 -5.20
C VAL A 88 3.81 0.03 -5.78
N SER A 89 2.79 -0.29 -6.59
CA SER A 89 2.65 -1.59 -7.24
C SER A 89 1.86 -1.45 -8.54
N MET A 90 2.14 -2.34 -9.51
CA MET A 90 1.34 -2.49 -10.71
C MET A 90 1.30 -3.94 -11.16
N ASP A 91 0.09 -4.45 -11.37
CA ASP A 91 -0.17 -5.80 -11.88
C ASP A 91 -0.90 -5.74 -13.22
N THR A 92 -0.68 -6.73 -14.07
CA THR A 92 -1.39 -6.88 -15.34
C THR A 92 -1.87 -8.31 -15.50
N PHE A 93 -3.18 -8.46 -15.71
CA PHE A 93 -3.86 -9.74 -15.84
C PHE A 93 -4.48 -9.89 -17.22
N LYS A 94 -4.48 -11.12 -17.74
CA LYS A 94 -5.33 -11.47 -18.88
C LYS A 94 -6.76 -11.66 -18.38
N GLY A 95 -7.74 -11.20 -19.15
CA GLY A 95 -9.15 -11.20 -18.78
C GLY A 95 -9.60 -9.94 -18.03
N TYR A 96 -10.88 -9.92 -17.67
CA TYR A 96 -11.44 -8.93 -16.74
C TYR A 96 -11.29 -9.39 -15.29
N GLY A 97 -10.80 -8.50 -14.43
CA GLY A 97 -10.66 -8.72 -12.99
C GLY A 97 -9.39 -9.49 -12.60
N ARG A 98 -9.12 -9.55 -11.29
CA ARG A 98 -8.03 -10.37 -10.74
C ARG A 98 -8.35 -11.85 -10.96
N PRO A 99 -7.37 -12.69 -11.33
CA PRO A 99 -7.51 -14.13 -11.17
C PRO A 99 -7.91 -14.36 -9.72
N ALA A 100 -9.02 -15.08 -9.51
CA ALA A 100 -9.34 -15.55 -8.18
C ALA A 100 -8.07 -16.24 -7.66
N PRO A 101 -7.50 -15.80 -6.52
CA PRO A 101 -6.45 -16.58 -5.90
C PRO A 101 -6.99 -18.00 -5.83
N MET A 102 -6.28 -18.96 -6.42
CA MET A 102 -6.59 -20.38 -6.33
C MET A 102 -6.45 -20.78 -4.86
N HIS A 103 -7.40 -20.35 -4.04
CA HIS A 103 -7.71 -21.02 -2.80
C HIS A 103 -8.27 -22.34 -3.29
N SER A 104 -7.45 -23.38 -3.22
CA SER A 104 -7.95 -24.75 -3.24
C SER A 104 -8.98 -24.81 -2.13
N VAL A 105 -10.26 -24.63 -2.48
CA VAL A 105 -11.36 -25.01 -1.61
C VAL A 105 -11.30 -26.52 -1.59
N VAL A 106 -10.46 -27.07 -0.70
CA VAL A 106 -10.59 -28.44 -0.26
C VAL A 106 -11.90 -28.44 0.49
N VAL A 107 -12.99 -28.76 -0.21
CA VAL A 107 -14.28 -29.04 0.43
C VAL A 107 -14.01 -30.25 1.34
N PRO A 108 -14.03 -30.10 2.67
CA PRO A 108 -13.94 -31.26 3.53
C PRO A 108 -15.22 -32.10 3.29
N PRO A 109 -15.14 -33.43 3.25
CA PRO A 109 -16.34 -34.24 3.22
C PRO A 109 -17.20 -33.89 4.45
N ALA A 110 -18.53 -33.91 4.29
CA ALA A 110 -19.45 -33.61 5.36
C ALA A 110 -19.24 -34.61 6.52
N VAL A 111 -18.55 -34.15 7.57
CA VAL A 111 -18.43 -34.90 8.83
C VAL A 111 -19.56 -34.42 9.72
N ASN A 112 -20.51 -35.33 9.94
CA ASN A 112 -21.60 -35.17 10.90
C ASN A 112 -21.04 -34.77 12.26
N THR A 113 -21.62 -33.71 12.81
CA THR A 113 -21.29 -33.10 14.09
C THR A 113 -21.37 -34.13 15.23
N THR A 114 -20.23 -34.67 15.64
CA THR A 114 -20.02 -35.14 17.01
C THR A 114 -18.93 -34.28 17.63
N VAL A 115 -19.37 -33.47 18.59
CA VAL A 115 -18.55 -32.57 19.39
C VAL A 115 -17.50 -33.41 20.13
N GLU A 116 -16.26 -33.37 19.66
CA GLU A 116 -15.10 -33.78 20.46
C GLU A 116 -14.33 -32.52 20.87
N VAL A 117 -14.45 -32.18 22.15
CA VAL A 117 -13.66 -31.14 22.82
C VAL A 117 -12.24 -31.68 22.96
N PHE A 118 -11.30 -31.16 22.17
CA PHE A 118 -9.87 -31.40 22.38
C PHE A 118 -9.26 -30.25 23.21
N PRO A 119 -8.52 -30.56 24.29
CA PRO A 119 -7.91 -29.56 25.15
C PRO A 119 -6.56 -29.09 24.55
N ASN A 120 -6.32 -27.78 24.59
CA ASN A 120 -5.02 -27.13 24.35
C ASN A 120 -4.31 -27.48 23.03
N HIS A 121 -4.77 -26.89 21.94
CA HIS A 121 -3.83 -26.32 20.97
C HIS A 121 -3.71 -24.84 21.30
N GLU A 122 -2.55 -24.41 21.79
CA GLU A 122 -2.16 -23.00 21.69
C GLU A 122 -2.25 -22.65 20.20
N GLN A 123 -3.32 -21.96 19.83
CA GLN A 123 -3.41 -21.31 18.54
C GLN A 123 -2.19 -20.39 18.47
N VAL A 124 -1.28 -20.65 17.54
CA VAL A 124 -0.33 -19.62 17.12
C VAL A 124 -1.21 -18.49 16.61
N GLU A 125 -1.40 -17.50 17.47
CA GLU A 125 -2.20 -16.31 17.20
C GLU A 125 -1.49 -15.61 16.04
N GLU A 126 -1.92 -15.86 14.80
CA GLU A 126 -1.45 -15.12 13.64
C GLU A 126 -1.64 -13.64 13.97
N ALA A 127 -0.53 -12.93 14.16
CA ALA A 127 -0.54 -11.53 14.56
C ALA A 127 -1.50 -10.76 13.65
N ARG A 128 -2.61 -10.31 14.22
CA ARG A 128 -3.67 -9.64 13.48
C ARG A 128 -3.13 -8.27 13.04
N LEU A 129 -3.49 -7.83 11.84
CA LEU A 129 -3.28 -6.43 11.48
C LEU A 129 -4.24 -5.56 12.30
N MET A 130 -3.67 -4.61 13.03
CA MET A 130 -4.46 -3.64 13.80
C MET A 130 -5.35 -2.82 12.86
N THR A 131 -6.63 -2.66 13.20
CA THR A 131 -7.53 -1.75 12.46
C THR A 131 -7.14 -0.29 12.71
N ASP A 132 -7.52 0.61 11.81
CA ASP A 132 -7.22 2.05 11.97
C ASP A 132 -7.77 2.62 13.28
N SER A 133 -8.97 2.22 13.69
CA SER A 133 -9.56 2.67 14.96
C SER A 133 -8.77 2.20 16.18
N GLU A 134 -8.25 0.97 16.15
CA GLU A 134 -7.43 0.42 17.23
C GLU A 134 -6.06 1.13 17.30
N PHE A 135 -5.51 1.47 16.13
CA PHE A 135 -4.27 2.20 16.03
C PHE A 135 -4.39 3.64 16.51
N ASP A 136 -5.49 4.31 16.19
CA ASP A 136 -5.76 5.67 16.64
C ASP A 136 -5.93 5.74 18.16
N GLU A 137 -6.62 4.75 18.77
CA GLU A 137 -6.71 4.65 20.22
C GLU A 137 -5.33 4.45 20.87
N PHE A 138 -4.51 3.59 20.29
CA PHE A 138 -3.15 3.33 20.74
C PHE A 138 -2.26 4.58 20.65
N ILE A 139 -2.26 5.29 19.52
CA ILE A 139 -1.48 6.52 19.33
C ILE A 139 -1.91 7.60 20.30
N ASN A 140 -3.21 7.75 20.55
CA ASN A 140 -3.70 8.72 21.54
C ASN A 140 -3.19 8.39 22.96
N LYS A 141 -3.12 7.11 23.33
CA LYS A 141 -2.50 6.68 24.60
C LYS A 141 -0.99 6.95 24.62
N LEU A 142 -0.30 6.72 23.51
CA LEU A 142 1.14 6.98 23.39
C LEU A 142 1.47 8.48 23.57
N LYS A 143 0.68 9.35 22.95
CA LYS A 143 0.79 10.82 23.02
C LYS A 143 0.71 11.38 24.43
N ILE A 144 -0.23 10.88 25.23
CA ILE A 144 -0.43 11.37 26.60
C ILE A 144 0.57 10.76 27.60
N THR A 145 1.37 9.78 27.18
CA THR A 145 2.35 9.12 28.04
C THR A 145 3.64 9.94 28.06
N VAL A 146 3.92 10.59 29.20
CA VAL A 146 5.02 11.56 29.34
C VAL A 146 6.39 10.90 29.53
N MET A 147 6.43 9.67 30.07
CA MET A 147 7.69 8.96 30.36
C MET A 147 8.08 8.01 29.21
N ASN A 148 9.31 8.15 28.70
CA ASN A 148 9.85 7.31 27.61
C ASN A 148 9.79 5.80 27.92
N GLU A 149 10.11 5.40 29.15
CA GLU A 149 10.02 3.99 29.57
C GLU A 149 8.59 3.43 29.51
N ASP A 150 7.58 4.26 29.79
CA ASP A 150 6.19 3.83 29.71
C ASP A 150 5.69 3.80 28.27
N GLN A 151 6.19 4.70 27.41
CA GLN A 151 5.98 4.64 25.96
C GLN A 151 6.53 3.32 25.38
N LYS A 152 7.76 2.95 25.76
CA LYS A 152 8.37 1.66 25.36
C LYS A 152 7.54 0.46 25.81
N LYS A 153 7.09 0.43 27.06
CA LYS A 153 6.20 -0.64 27.58
C LYS A 153 4.85 -0.69 26.85
N LEU A 154 4.29 0.46 26.47
CA LEU A 154 3.05 0.52 25.73
C LEU A 154 3.21 -0.09 24.33
N VAL A 155 4.30 0.25 23.64
CA VAL A 155 4.67 -0.35 22.35
C VAL A 155 4.94 -1.84 22.50
N ASP A 156 5.67 -2.28 23.52
CA ASP A 156 5.94 -3.71 23.77
C ASP A 156 4.65 -4.52 23.97
N ARG A 157 3.66 -3.96 24.68
CA ARG A 157 2.36 -4.63 24.83
C ARG A 157 1.62 -4.74 23.51
N MET A 158 1.68 -3.70 22.69
CA MET A 158 1.05 -3.68 21.38
C MET A 158 1.66 -4.71 20.42
N LEU A 159 3.00 -4.78 20.37
CA LEU A 159 3.74 -5.70 19.49
C LEU A 159 3.60 -7.19 19.87
N ARG A 160 3.02 -7.52 21.03
CA ARG A 160 2.67 -8.89 21.39
C ARG A 160 1.46 -9.41 20.60
N THR A 161 0.63 -8.52 20.10
CA THR A 161 -0.68 -8.87 19.50
C THR A 161 -0.76 -8.43 18.05
N TYR A 162 -0.03 -7.38 17.67
CA TYR A 162 -0.18 -6.72 16.37
C TYR A 162 1.16 -6.57 15.66
N ASP A 163 1.15 -6.91 14.36
CA ASP A 163 2.16 -6.42 13.42
C ASP A 163 1.85 -4.96 13.04
N VAL A 164 2.88 -4.25 12.59
CA VAL A 164 2.78 -2.83 12.19
C VAL A 164 3.17 -2.63 10.73
N THR A 165 2.63 -1.58 10.11
CA THR A 165 3.09 -1.07 8.82
C THR A 165 4.14 0.01 9.03
N SER A 166 4.94 0.29 8.00
CA SER A 166 5.93 1.37 8.01
C SER A 166 5.26 2.73 8.24
N ASN A 167 4.02 2.94 7.77
CA ASN A 167 3.27 4.18 8.03
C ASN A 167 2.85 4.29 9.50
N GLN A 168 2.44 3.19 10.12
CA GLN A 168 2.17 3.15 11.56
C GLN A 168 3.45 3.40 12.35
N CYS A 169 4.59 2.83 11.93
CA CYS A 169 5.90 3.13 12.52
C CYS A 169 6.25 4.63 12.45
N VAL A 170 5.97 5.31 11.33
CA VAL A 170 6.18 6.76 11.23
C VAL A 170 5.41 7.49 12.31
N LYS A 171 4.12 7.18 12.46
CA LYS A 171 3.26 7.80 13.47
C LYS A 171 3.79 7.53 14.88
N ILE A 172 4.16 6.29 15.21
CA ILE A 172 4.71 5.92 16.54
C ILE A 172 5.99 6.69 16.84
N VAL A 173 6.95 6.68 15.91
CA VAL A 173 8.28 7.24 16.16
C VAL A 173 8.25 8.77 16.22
N THR A 174 7.29 9.40 15.52
CA THR A 174 7.10 10.86 15.58
C THR A 174 6.65 11.34 16.96
N GLU A 175 5.97 10.49 17.75
CA GLU A 175 5.58 10.83 19.13
C GLU A 175 6.76 10.75 20.12
N ILE A 176 7.90 10.19 19.71
CA ILE A 176 9.11 10.12 20.55
C ILE A 176 9.92 11.40 20.37
N SER A 177 10.12 12.13 21.47
CA SER A 177 10.70 13.48 21.44
C SER A 177 12.22 13.54 21.23
N TYR A 178 12.95 12.47 21.56
CA TYR A 178 14.42 12.46 21.52
C TYR A 178 14.96 11.49 20.46
N THR A 179 15.89 11.94 19.61
CA THR A 179 16.32 11.16 18.43
C THR A 179 16.99 9.81 18.75
N PRO A 180 17.86 9.69 19.77
CA PRO A 180 18.33 8.37 20.20
C PRO A 180 17.20 7.40 20.60
N ASP A 181 16.17 7.89 21.27
CA ASP A 181 15.01 7.07 21.64
C ASP A 181 14.18 6.70 20.41
N GLN A 182 14.11 7.58 19.41
CA GLN A 182 13.51 7.27 18.10
C GLN A 182 14.23 6.10 17.43
N VAL A 183 15.57 6.09 17.42
CA VAL A 183 16.37 4.99 16.87
C VAL A 183 16.11 3.69 17.62
N GLU A 184 16.11 3.73 18.95
CA GLU A 184 15.80 2.56 19.78
C GLU A 184 14.39 2.02 19.50
N MET A 185 13.41 2.91 19.39
CA MET A 185 12.03 2.57 19.04
C MET A 185 11.95 1.94 17.65
N MET A 186 12.64 2.50 16.65
CA MET A 186 12.68 1.93 15.30
C MET A 186 13.26 0.52 15.29
N LYS A 187 14.35 0.26 16.03
CA LYS A 187 14.96 -1.08 16.15
C LYS A 187 13.98 -2.09 16.76
N LYS A 188 13.19 -1.66 17.75
CA LYS A 188 12.15 -2.47 18.40
C LYS A 188 10.97 -2.78 17.48
N LEU A 189 10.55 -1.81 16.66
CA LEU A 189 9.44 -1.98 15.71
C LEU A 189 9.84 -2.83 14.51
N TYR A 190 11.07 -2.70 14.00
CA TYR A 190 11.50 -3.27 12.71
C TYR A 190 11.16 -4.77 12.51
N PRO A 191 11.36 -5.67 13.50
CA PRO A 191 11.01 -7.09 13.34
C PRO A 191 9.55 -7.32 12.97
N TYR A 192 8.64 -6.51 13.52
CA TYR A 192 7.19 -6.61 13.39
C TYR A 192 6.62 -5.83 12.20
N VAL A 193 7.48 -5.20 11.38
CA VAL A 193 7.03 -4.47 10.20
C VAL A 193 6.65 -5.43 9.08
N ARG A 194 5.43 -5.34 8.55
CA ARG A 194 5.00 -6.17 7.39
C ARG A 194 5.60 -5.70 6.07
N ASP A 195 5.58 -4.41 5.80
CA ASP A 195 6.03 -3.81 4.54
C ASP A 195 7.48 -3.29 4.63
N LYS A 196 8.42 -4.14 5.09
CA LYS A 196 9.84 -3.76 5.35
C LYS A 196 10.52 -3.00 4.21
N ARG A 197 10.13 -3.26 2.96
CA ARG A 197 10.63 -2.55 1.75
C ARG A 197 10.38 -1.04 1.79
N ASN A 198 9.33 -0.60 2.50
CA ASN A 198 8.96 0.80 2.62
C ASN A 198 9.57 1.47 3.86
N PHE A 199 10.36 0.77 4.67
CA PHE A 199 10.83 1.26 5.98
C PHE A 199 11.77 2.46 5.89
N ASN A 200 12.33 2.75 4.71
CA ASN A 200 13.11 3.98 4.47
C ASN A 200 12.32 5.25 4.86
N LYS A 201 10.98 5.25 4.71
CA LYS A 201 10.13 6.36 5.15
C LYS A 201 10.24 6.64 6.66
N VAL A 202 10.47 5.60 7.46
CA VAL A 202 10.63 5.69 8.91
C VAL A 202 12.01 6.25 9.23
N ILE A 203 13.05 5.74 8.55
CA ILE A 203 14.44 6.22 8.68
C ILE A 203 14.53 7.72 8.36
N ASP A 204 13.75 8.20 7.39
CA ASP A 204 13.79 9.59 6.97
C ASP A 204 13.29 10.61 8.01
N ILE A 205 12.60 10.16 9.06
CA ILE A 205 12.21 10.98 10.23
C ILE A 205 13.43 11.41 11.04
N LEU A 206 14.50 10.61 11.04
CA LEU A 206 15.69 10.90 11.83
C LEU A 206 16.39 12.14 11.27
N PHE A 207 16.60 13.13 12.13
CA PHE A 207 17.19 14.41 11.74
C PHE A 207 18.64 14.28 11.22
N SER A 208 19.44 13.40 11.82
CA SER A 208 20.87 13.26 11.51
C SER A 208 21.15 12.05 10.62
N ASN A 209 22.02 12.24 9.61
CA ASN A 209 22.52 11.16 8.77
C ASN A 209 23.22 10.07 9.59
N ALA A 210 23.89 10.42 10.70
CA ALA A 210 24.53 9.42 11.56
C ALA A 210 23.52 8.39 12.10
N TYR A 211 22.34 8.84 12.53
CA TYR A 211 21.29 7.95 13.01
C TYR A 211 20.60 7.19 11.86
N LYS A 212 20.49 7.81 10.68
CA LYS A 212 20.00 7.12 9.48
C LYS A 212 20.92 5.96 9.10
N ASP A 213 22.22 6.19 9.10
CA ASP A 213 23.22 5.18 8.77
C ASP A 213 23.30 4.08 9.83
N GLU A 214 23.14 4.44 11.11
CA GLU A 214 23.00 3.48 12.21
C GLU A 214 21.81 2.53 11.97
N MET A 215 20.64 3.08 11.61
CA MET A 215 19.46 2.26 11.32
C MET A 215 19.63 1.39 10.08
N ARG A 216 20.24 1.89 9.01
CA ARG A 216 20.54 1.09 7.81
C ARG A 216 21.44 -0.08 8.13
N LYS A 217 22.51 0.17 8.89
CA LYS A 217 23.43 -0.87 9.35
C LYS A 217 22.72 -1.94 10.18
N PHE A 218 21.86 -1.52 11.12
CA PHE A 218 21.05 -2.46 11.90
C PHE A 218 20.15 -3.34 11.01
N ILE A 219 19.51 -2.77 9.98
CA ILE A 219 18.65 -3.50 9.06
C ILE A 219 19.44 -4.54 8.26
N GLU A 220 20.62 -4.17 7.76
CA GLU A 220 21.53 -5.09 7.07
C GLU A 220 21.93 -6.27 7.96
N GLU A 221 22.36 -5.99 9.20
CA GLU A 221 22.71 -7.00 10.20
C GLU A 221 21.52 -7.90 10.56
N TYR A 222 20.33 -7.32 10.73
CA TYR A 222 19.11 -8.06 11.03
C TYR A 222 18.79 -9.09 9.93
N HIS A 223 18.89 -8.72 8.66
CA HIS A 223 18.64 -9.64 7.56
C HIS A 223 19.74 -10.69 7.35
N GLN A 224 20.97 -10.39 7.73
CA GLN A 224 22.04 -11.39 7.70
C GLN A 224 21.85 -12.46 8.77
N ASN A 225 21.37 -12.08 9.96
CA ASN A 225 21.22 -12.98 11.10
C ASN A 225 19.92 -13.82 11.08
N ASN A 226 18.92 -13.42 10.30
CA ASN A 226 17.59 -14.07 10.25
C ASN A 226 17.28 -14.68 8.87
N LYS A 227 18.31 -15.17 8.17
CA LYS A 227 18.22 -15.82 6.85
C LYS A 227 17.90 -17.30 6.94
#